data_AF-A0A7N2MMY5-F1
#
_entry.id   AF-A0A7N2MMY5-F1
#
_cell.length_a   1.000
_cell.length_b   1.000
_cell.length_c   1.000
_cell.angle_alpha   90.00
_cell.angle_beta   90.00
_cell.angle_gamma   90.00
#
_symmetry.space_group_name_H-M   'P 1'
#
loop_
_entity.id
_entity.type
_entity.pdbx_description
1 polymer ?
#
loop_
_entity_poly.entity_id
_entity_poly.type
_entity_poly.pdbx_seq_one_letter_code
_entity_poly.pdbx_strand_id
1 'polypeptide(L)'
;MARSYSSLKKILKKKLKTQSFIWRKKILHDYALGIDIEESNDEERRAEIEKLRKRREERAVRKAQRDEEAEALACAQKDCSEPESEEEEEDREEEDAEEVKLLESQSHDEYRARKPKYTNRIHTGYVWNKYNSTHYDHDNPPPKFVQGYKFDIFYPDLVDNTKVPTYTLEKDKDSNNGETCIIKFHAGLPYEDIAFRIVNDDWDYSHKNGFKCTFEGGILHLFFNFKRLVYRR
;
A
#
# COMPACT_ATOMS: atom_id res chain seq x y z
N MET A 1 37.16 -27.86 21.91
CA MET A 1 37.83 -27.65 20.61
C MET A 1 37.89 -26.16 20.32
N ALA A 2 39.07 -25.55 20.43
CA ALA A 2 39.25 -24.10 20.32
C ALA A 2 39.04 -23.63 18.88
N ARG A 3 37.94 -22.92 18.61
CA ARG A 3 37.78 -22.15 17.37
C ARG A 3 38.91 -21.12 17.35
N SER A 4 39.84 -21.24 16.39
CA SER A 4 41.00 -20.36 16.25
C SER A 4 40.60 -18.89 16.43
N TYR A 5 41.29 -18.18 17.33
CA TYR A 5 41.09 -16.74 17.63
C TYR A 5 41.00 -15.87 16.37
N SER A 6 41.57 -16.33 15.24
CA SER A 6 41.48 -15.67 13.94
C SER A 6 40.08 -15.68 13.32
N SER A 7 39.24 -16.69 13.58
CA SER A 7 37.90 -16.80 12.99
C SER A 7 36.90 -15.91 13.74
N LEU A 8 37.01 -15.87 15.08
CA LEU A 8 36.21 -15.03 15.95
C LEU A 8 36.44 -13.53 15.69
N LYS A 9 37.70 -13.12 15.48
CA LYS A 9 38.04 -11.73 15.11
C LYS A 9 37.39 -11.30 13.79
N LYS A 10 37.27 -12.20 12.80
CA LYS A 10 36.63 -11.89 11.50
C LYS A 10 35.12 -11.69 11.64
N ILE A 11 34.45 -12.53 12.43
CA ILE A 11 33.01 -12.43 12.71
C ILE A 11 32.69 -11.13 13.46
N LEU A 12 33.49 -10.80 14.48
CA LEU A 12 33.35 -9.59 15.29
C LEU A 12 33.57 -8.31 14.44
N LYS A 13 34.56 -8.32 13.54
CA LYS A 13 34.83 -7.20 12.61
C LYS A 13 33.67 -6.99 11.63
N LYS A 14 33.00 -8.06 11.20
CA LYS A 14 31.85 -8.00 10.29
C LYS A 14 30.61 -7.42 11.00
N LYS A 15 30.32 -7.85 12.24
CA LYS A 15 29.21 -7.32 13.07
C LYS A 15 29.41 -5.86 13.49
N LEU A 16 30.64 -5.44 13.78
CA LEU A 16 30.95 -4.05 14.15
C LEU A 16 30.84 -3.05 12.99
N LYS A 17 30.77 -3.53 11.74
CA LYS A 17 30.72 -2.71 10.52
C LYS A 17 29.29 -2.29 10.15
N THR A 18 28.27 -2.92 10.74
CA THR A 18 26.85 -2.75 10.37
C THR A 18 25.97 -2.16 11.48
N GLN A 19 26.54 -1.69 12.59
CA GLN A 19 25.81 -1.25 13.78
C GLN A 19 26.30 0.13 14.25
N SER A 20 25.36 1.04 14.57
CA SER A 20 25.66 2.39 15.02
C SER A 20 26.31 2.40 16.41
N PHE A 21 27.05 3.47 16.70
CA PHE A 21 28.04 3.57 17.77
C PHE A 21 27.51 3.27 19.19
N ILE A 22 26.20 3.35 19.41
CA ILE A 22 25.57 3.25 20.73
C ILE A 22 25.48 1.79 21.24
N TRP A 23 25.50 0.78 20.37
CA TRP A 23 25.37 -0.64 20.79
C TRP A 23 26.69 -1.40 20.93
N ARG A 24 27.84 -0.78 20.60
CA ARG A 24 29.16 -1.44 20.69
C ARG A 24 29.56 -1.83 22.10
N LYS A 25 29.33 -0.96 23.09
CA LYS A 25 29.69 -1.24 24.50
C LYS A 25 28.85 -2.37 25.10
N LYS A 26 27.57 -2.45 24.71
CA LYS A 26 26.65 -3.48 25.20
C LYS A 26 27.01 -4.85 24.66
N ILE A 27 27.28 -4.97 23.36
CA ILE A 27 27.69 -6.23 22.73
C ILE A 27 29.01 -6.78 23.30
N LEU A 28 29.99 -5.89 23.59
CA LEU A 28 31.26 -6.30 24.19
C LEU A 28 31.11 -6.74 25.66
N HIS A 29 30.21 -6.11 26.41
CA HIS A 29 29.88 -6.47 27.78
C HIS A 29 29.16 -7.83 27.84
N ASP A 30 28.18 -8.04 26.97
CA ASP A 30 27.39 -9.29 26.93
C ASP A 30 28.25 -10.49 26.48
N TYR A 31 29.25 -10.27 25.62
CA TYR A 31 30.25 -11.29 25.24
C TYR A 31 31.26 -11.59 26.37
N ALA A 32 31.62 -10.60 27.19
CA ALA A 32 32.53 -10.79 28.33
C ALA A 32 31.87 -11.60 29.47
N LEU A 33 30.54 -11.62 29.54
CA LEU A 33 29.77 -12.40 30.52
C LEU A 33 29.47 -13.84 30.06
N GLY A 34 29.93 -14.26 28.87
CA GLY A 34 29.77 -15.64 28.39
C GLY A 34 28.31 -16.04 28.10
N ILE A 35 27.43 -15.07 27.89
CA ILE A 35 26.03 -15.33 27.51
C ILE A 35 26.03 -15.60 26.00
N ASP A 36 25.99 -16.88 25.61
CA ASP A 36 25.76 -17.29 24.22
C ASP A 36 24.31 -16.98 23.83
N ILE A 37 24.06 -15.76 23.34
CA ILE A 37 22.74 -15.25 22.90
C ILE A 37 22.25 -15.96 21.60
N GLU A 38 23.08 -16.76 20.94
CA GLU A 38 22.79 -17.27 19.59
C GLU A 38 21.97 -18.57 19.52
N GLU A 39 21.98 -19.46 20.52
CA GLU A 39 21.28 -20.75 20.37
C GLU A 39 19.80 -20.71 20.81
N SER A 40 19.47 -19.99 21.90
CA SER A 40 18.10 -19.95 22.43
C SER A 40 17.11 -19.20 21.52
N ASN A 41 17.56 -18.16 20.81
CA ASN A 41 16.69 -17.33 19.96
C ASN A 41 16.50 -17.88 18.55
N ASP A 42 17.41 -18.70 18.05
CA ASP A 42 17.35 -19.25 16.70
C ASP A 42 16.36 -20.42 16.60
N GLU A 43 16.22 -21.22 17.66
CA GLU A 43 15.23 -22.29 17.74
C GLU A 43 13.80 -21.75 17.89
N GLU A 44 13.60 -20.75 18.75
CA GLU A 44 12.30 -20.08 18.90
C GLU A 44 11.86 -19.41 17.59
N ARG A 45 12.79 -18.73 16.91
CA ARG A 45 12.52 -18.09 15.61
C ARG A 45 12.24 -19.13 14.50
N ARG A 46 12.90 -20.28 14.50
CA ARG A 46 12.63 -21.39 13.56
C ARG A 46 11.28 -22.04 13.83
N ALA A 47 10.94 -22.30 15.09
CA ALA A 47 9.65 -22.85 15.50
C ALA A 47 8.49 -21.89 15.18
N GLU A 48 8.71 -20.58 15.30
CA GLU A 48 7.73 -19.57 14.92
C GLU A 48 7.50 -19.51 13.40
N ILE A 49 8.56 -19.63 12.60
CA ILE A 49 8.47 -19.74 11.13
C ILE A 49 7.71 -21.00 10.72
N GLU A 50 7.96 -22.13 11.38
CA GLU A 50 7.27 -23.40 11.12
C GLU A 50 5.77 -23.32 11.48
N LYS A 51 5.42 -22.72 12.63
CA LYS A 51 4.03 -22.45 13.01
C LYS A 51 3.31 -21.55 12.00
N LEU A 52 3.97 -20.51 11.50
CA LEU A 52 3.41 -19.62 10.48
C LEU A 52 3.19 -20.34 9.14
N ARG A 53 4.09 -21.25 8.76
CA ARG A 53 3.97 -22.06 7.55
C ARG A 53 2.78 -23.02 7.65
N LYS A 54 2.66 -23.76 8.76
CA LYS A 54 1.53 -24.67 9.01
C LYS A 54 0.19 -23.92 8.98
N ARG A 55 0.12 -22.73 9.59
CA ARG A 55 -1.08 -21.88 9.60
C ARG A 55 -1.43 -21.28 8.22
N ARG A 56 -0.47 -21.21 7.29
CA ARG A 56 -0.71 -20.82 5.88
C ARG A 56 -1.18 -22.00 5.05
N GLU A 57 -0.57 -23.17 5.24
CA GLU A 57 -0.97 -24.42 4.59
C GLU A 57 -2.40 -24.81 5.00
N GLU A 58 -2.75 -24.75 6.30
CA GLU A 58 -4.12 -25.00 6.78
C GLU A 58 -5.15 -24.02 6.18
N ARG A 59 -4.79 -22.75 6.03
CA ARG A 59 -5.66 -21.75 5.37
C ARG A 59 -5.81 -22.01 3.88
N ALA A 60 -4.75 -22.47 3.22
CA ALA A 60 -4.78 -22.83 1.81
C ALA A 60 -5.64 -24.08 1.59
N VAL A 61 -5.52 -25.10 2.43
CA VAL A 61 -6.35 -26.31 2.39
C VAL A 61 -7.81 -25.99 2.67
N ARG A 62 -8.12 -25.20 3.71
CA ARG A 62 -9.50 -24.79 4.02
C ARG A 62 -10.12 -23.94 2.90
N LYS A 63 -9.31 -23.12 2.21
CA LYS A 63 -9.76 -22.36 1.06
C LYS A 63 -9.99 -23.28 -0.15
N ALA A 64 -9.09 -24.22 -0.41
CA ALA A 64 -9.23 -25.20 -1.48
C ALA A 64 -10.49 -26.06 -1.28
N GLN A 65 -10.76 -26.54 -0.06
CA GLN A 65 -11.98 -27.29 0.25
C GLN A 65 -13.25 -26.47 0.01
N ARG A 66 -13.28 -25.20 0.43
CA ARG A 66 -14.43 -24.32 0.19
C ARG A 66 -14.62 -23.98 -1.29
N ASP A 67 -13.53 -23.78 -2.01
CA ASP A 67 -13.54 -23.51 -3.44
C ASP A 67 -14.03 -24.76 -4.21
N GLU A 68 -13.57 -25.96 -3.83
CA GLU A 68 -14.00 -27.26 -4.39
C GLU A 68 -15.47 -27.58 -4.08
N GLU A 69 -15.93 -27.31 -2.85
CA GLU A 69 -17.35 -27.42 -2.49
C GLU A 69 -18.23 -26.44 -3.28
N ALA A 70 -17.77 -25.19 -3.44
CA ALA A 70 -18.48 -24.19 -4.24
C ALA A 70 -18.51 -24.56 -5.74
N GLU A 71 -17.43 -25.14 -6.25
CA GLU A 71 -17.34 -25.63 -7.63
C GLU A 71 -18.21 -26.86 -7.86
N ALA A 72 -18.27 -27.80 -6.90
CA ALA A 72 -19.16 -28.95 -6.94
C ALA A 72 -20.65 -28.54 -6.91
N LEU A 73 -21.02 -27.56 -6.07
CA LEU A 73 -22.36 -26.99 -6.05
C LEU A 73 -22.70 -26.28 -7.37
N ALA A 74 -21.75 -25.55 -7.95
CA ALA A 74 -21.94 -24.89 -9.25
C ALA A 74 -22.05 -25.88 -10.42
N CYS A 75 -21.37 -27.03 -10.36
CA CYS A 75 -21.51 -28.10 -11.34
C CYS A 75 -22.87 -28.79 -11.22
N ALA A 76 -23.28 -29.18 -10.01
CA ALA A 76 -24.59 -29.78 -9.76
C ALA A 76 -25.75 -28.86 -10.17
N GLN A 77 -25.60 -27.55 -10.01
CA GLN A 77 -26.61 -26.56 -10.41
C GLN A 77 -26.68 -26.39 -11.94
N LYS A 78 -25.59 -26.68 -12.68
CA LYS A 78 -25.58 -26.70 -14.16
C LYS A 78 -26.13 -28.01 -14.72
N ASP A 79 -25.91 -29.13 -14.01
CA ASP A 79 -26.39 -30.44 -14.43
C ASP A 79 -27.90 -30.65 -14.19
N CYS A 80 -28.54 -29.80 -13.38
CA CYS A 80 -30.01 -29.78 -13.17
C CYS A 80 -30.77 -28.84 -14.11
N SER A 81 -30.11 -28.22 -15.10
CA SER A 81 -30.74 -27.27 -16.02
C SER A 81 -30.56 -27.66 -17.48
N GLU A 82 -31.17 -28.77 -17.91
CA GLU A 82 -31.69 -28.94 -19.28
C GLU A 82 -33.04 -29.71 -19.25
N PRO A 83 -33.97 -29.46 -20.21
CA PRO A 83 -35.42 -29.59 -19.99
C PRO A 83 -36.09 -30.73 -20.80
N GLU A 84 -37.07 -31.42 -20.21
CA GLU A 84 -38.14 -32.21 -20.86
C GLU A 84 -39.36 -32.18 -19.91
N SER A 85 -40.37 -31.34 -20.14
CA SER A 85 -41.60 -31.52 -20.96
C SER A 85 -42.75 -32.27 -20.23
N GLU A 86 -43.85 -31.53 -20.00
CA GLU A 86 -45.28 -31.96 -19.96
C GLU A 86 -45.68 -32.90 -18.79
N GLU A 87 -46.79 -32.79 -18.04
CA GLU A 87 -48.06 -32.04 -18.04
C GLU A 87 -48.73 -32.27 -16.64
N GLU A 88 -49.85 -31.57 -16.39
CA GLU A 88 -50.95 -31.86 -15.43
C GLU A 88 -51.09 -31.01 -14.13
N GLU A 89 -52.10 -30.14 -14.23
CA GLU A 89 -53.08 -29.59 -13.27
C GLU A 89 -53.17 -30.20 -11.86
N GLU A 90 -53.33 -29.36 -10.81
CA GLU A 90 -54.49 -29.41 -9.89
C GLU A 90 -54.56 -28.17 -8.96
N ASP A 91 -55.79 -27.68 -8.77
CA ASP A 91 -56.25 -26.57 -7.93
C ASP A 91 -55.70 -26.52 -6.49
N ARG A 92 -55.28 -25.32 -6.06
CA ARG A 92 -55.58 -24.82 -4.70
C ARG A 92 -55.50 -23.30 -4.61
N GLU A 93 -56.64 -22.67 -4.37
CA GLU A 93 -56.75 -21.32 -3.83
C GLU A 93 -56.11 -21.26 -2.43
N GLU A 94 -55.24 -20.28 -2.17
CA GLU A 94 -55.30 -19.43 -0.97
C GLU A 94 -54.32 -18.26 -1.08
N GLU A 95 -54.80 -17.10 -0.62
CA GLU A 95 -54.12 -15.81 -0.57
C GLU A 95 -52.82 -15.87 0.23
N ASP A 96 -51.75 -15.28 -0.30
CA ASP A 96 -50.80 -14.55 0.53
C ASP A 96 -50.25 -13.35 -0.27
N ALA A 97 -50.69 -12.17 0.15
CA ALA A 97 -50.19 -10.91 -0.30
C ALA A 97 -48.74 -10.75 0.19
N GLU A 98 -47.73 -10.90 -0.66
CA GLU A 98 -46.39 -10.31 -0.51
C GLU A 98 -45.46 -10.65 -1.69
N GLU A 99 -45.84 -10.30 -2.93
CA GLU A 99 -44.90 -10.43 -4.06
C GLU A 99 -44.93 -9.23 -4.99
N VAL A 100 -44.46 -8.09 -4.47
CA VAL A 100 -43.96 -6.97 -5.28
C VAL A 100 -42.65 -6.47 -4.68
N LYS A 101 -41.61 -7.33 -4.68
CA LYS A 101 -40.25 -6.90 -4.37
C LYS A 101 -39.17 -7.58 -5.21
N LEU A 102 -39.46 -7.78 -6.50
CA LEU A 102 -38.52 -8.43 -7.41
C LEU A 102 -38.35 -7.70 -8.75
N LEU A 103 -38.47 -6.36 -8.73
CA LEU A 103 -38.15 -5.48 -9.86
C LEU A 103 -37.38 -4.21 -9.45
N GLU A 104 -36.63 -4.25 -8.34
CA GLU A 104 -35.68 -3.17 -7.96
C GLU A 104 -34.21 -3.55 -8.15
N SER A 105 -33.90 -4.70 -8.76
CA SER A 105 -32.53 -5.22 -8.81
C SER A 105 -31.76 -4.93 -10.10
N GLN A 106 -32.36 -4.26 -11.10
CA GLN A 106 -31.70 -4.01 -12.39
C GLN A 106 -31.42 -2.53 -12.71
N SER A 107 -31.63 -1.60 -11.78
CA SER A 107 -31.48 -0.16 -12.04
C SER A 107 -30.79 0.64 -10.92
N HIS A 108 -29.83 0.05 -10.20
CA HIS A 108 -29.08 0.77 -9.16
C HIS A 108 -27.55 0.57 -9.15
N ASP A 109 -26.96 -0.08 -10.17
CA ASP A 109 -25.51 -0.28 -10.24
C ASP A 109 -24.78 0.76 -11.12
N GLU A 110 -25.51 1.59 -11.87
CA GLU A 110 -24.94 2.60 -12.78
C GLU A 110 -24.29 3.79 -12.06
N TYR A 111 -24.62 4.04 -10.79
CA TYR A 111 -24.11 5.20 -10.03
C TYR A 111 -23.60 4.84 -8.63
N ARG A 112 -23.10 3.61 -8.43
CA ARG A 112 -22.32 3.35 -7.22
C ARG A 112 -21.13 4.30 -7.19
N ALA A 113 -21.01 5.09 -6.12
CA ALA A 113 -19.85 5.93 -5.90
C ALA A 113 -18.59 5.05 -5.92
N ARG A 114 -17.74 5.26 -6.93
CA ARG A 114 -16.54 4.46 -7.17
C ARG A 114 -15.32 5.26 -6.76
N LYS A 115 -14.36 4.60 -6.13
CA LYS A 115 -13.04 5.20 -5.91
C LYS A 115 -12.28 5.19 -7.23
N PRO A 116 -11.82 6.34 -7.74
CA PRO A 116 -11.05 6.37 -8.98
C PRO A 116 -9.76 5.58 -8.80
N LYS A 117 -9.27 5.00 -9.91
CA LYS A 117 -7.97 4.33 -9.92
C LYS A 117 -6.89 5.41 -9.88
N TYR A 118 -5.76 5.16 -9.24
CA TYR A 118 -4.65 6.10 -9.22
C TYR A 118 -3.31 5.38 -9.16
N THR A 119 -2.26 6.03 -9.65
CA THR A 119 -0.87 5.67 -9.36
C THR A 119 -0.19 6.82 -8.66
N ASN A 120 0.23 6.59 -7.42
CA ASN A 120 1.03 7.53 -6.64
C ASN A 120 2.50 7.10 -6.70
N ARG A 121 3.35 7.98 -7.24
CA ARG A 121 4.80 7.82 -7.27
C ARG A 121 5.46 8.92 -6.46
N ILE A 122 6.07 8.53 -5.34
CA ILE A 122 6.82 9.45 -4.47
C ILE A 122 8.24 9.56 -5.02
N HIS A 123 8.65 10.76 -5.41
CA HIS A 123 10.02 11.01 -5.86
C HIS A 123 10.90 11.25 -4.64
N THR A 124 11.71 10.25 -4.28
CA THR A 124 12.70 10.36 -3.19
C THR A 124 14.09 10.60 -3.76
N GLY A 125 14.88 11.44 -3.12
CA GLY A 125 16.28 11.63 -3.52
C GLY A 125 17.19 12.06 -2.38
N TYR A 126 18.41 12.43 -2.74
CA TYR A 126 19.49 12.78 -1.81
C TYR A 126 19.90 14.24 -2.00
N VAL A 127 20.12 14.97 -0.90
CA VAL A 127 20.76 16.29 -0.96
C VAL A 127 22.22 16.13 -0.61
N TRP A 128 23.10 16.40 -1.57
CA TRP A 128 24.52 16.61 -1.30
C TRP A 128 24.74 18.07 -0.93
N ASN A 129 24.53 18.41 0.34
CA ASN A 129 24.95 19.69 0.89
C ASN A 129 26.39 19.55 1.44
N LYS A 130 27.03 20.68 1.80
CA LYS A 130 28.41 20.68 2.32
C LYS A 130 28.57 19.79 3.56
N TYR A 131 27.54 19.74 4.41
CA TYR A 131 27.51 18.93 5.63
C TYR A 131 27.38 17.42 5.34
N ASN A 132 26.49 17.03 4.45
CA ASN A 132 26.26 15.65 4.06
C ASN A 132 27.49 15.09 3.33
N SER A 133 28.16 15.95 2.55
CA SER A 133 29.40 15.59 1.86
C SER A 133 30.55 15.23 2.81
N THR A 134 30.51 15.65 4.08
CA THR A 134 31.56 15.30 5.07
C THR A 134 31.23 14.05 5.89
N HIS A 135 29.98 13.56 5.85
CA HIS A 135 29.50 12.47 6.70
C HIS A 135 28.97 11.27 5.95
N TYR A 136 28.65 11.44 4.66
CA TYR A 136 28.08 10.40 3.81
C TYR A 136 28.95 10.25 2.56
N ASP A 137 29.07 9.00 2.11
CA ASP A 137 29.83 8.61 0.92
C ASP A 137 28.89 7.98 -0.11
N HIS A 138 29.40 7.64 -1.30
CA HIS A 138 28.59 6.96 -2.33
C HIS A 138 28.03 5.60 -1.85
N ASP A 139 28.80 4.88 -1.02
CA ASP A 139 28.40 3.58 -0.48
C ASP A 139 27.49 3.68 0.76
N ASN A 140 27.45 4.85 1.39
CA ASN A 140 26.56 5.15 2.50
C ASN A 140 25.94 6.54 2.29
N PRO A 141 24.98 6.65 1.34
CA PRO A 141 24.40 7.93 1.00
C PRO A 141 23.58 8.49 2.17
N PRO A 142 23.35 9.82 2.18
CA PRO A 142 22.53 10.46 3.21
C PRO A 142 21.10 9.88 3.23
N PRO A 143 20.33 10.08 4.31
CA PRO A 143 18.91 9.72 4.31
C PRO A 143 18.17 10.36 3.14
N LYS A 144 17.30 9.56 2.50
CA LYS A 144 16.45 10.07 1.42
C LYS A 144 15.43 11.03 1.98
N PHE A 145 15.20 12.13 1.27
CA PHE A 145 14.09 13.04 1.53
C PHE A 145 13.11 12.99 0.35
N VAL A 146 11.87 13.40 0.59
CA VAL A 146 10.85 13.49 -0.45
C VAL A 146 11.13 14.75 -1.27
N GLN A 147 11.44 14.58 -2.55
CA GLN A 147 11.69 15.67 -3.49
C GLN A 147 10.42 16.15 -4.17
N GLY A 148 9.41 15.31 -4.29
CA GLY A 148 8.18 15.63 -4.99
C GLY A 148 7.24 14.44 -5.08
N TYR A 149 6.07 14.70 -5.65
CA TYR A 149 5.04 13.70 -5.86
C TYR A 149 4.59 13.70 -7.31
N LYS A 150 4.24 12.51 -7.79
CA LYS A 150 3.62 12.31 -9.09
C LYS A 150 2.33 11.52 -8.89
N PHE A 151 1.22 12.20 -9.11
CA PHE A 151 -0.12 11.63 -9.08
C PHE A 151 -0.63 11.49 -10.50
N ASP A 152 -0.99 10.27 -10.87
CA ASP A 152 -1.82 10.00 -12.03
C ASP A 152 -3.13 9.43 -11.51
N ILE A 153 -4.24 10.17 -11.67
CA ILE A 153 -5.56 9.75 -11.20
C ILE A 153 -6.45 9.54 -12.42
N PHE A 154 -7.07 8.37 -12.49
CA PHE A 154 -7.84 7.90 -13.64
C PHE A 154 -9.34 8.07 -13.35
N TYR A 155 -9.97 8.85 -14.21
CA TYR A 155 -11.39 9.18 -14.29
C TYR A 155 -11.94 8.88 -15.70
N PRO A 156 -11.89 7.62 -16.18
CA PRO A 156 -12.36 7.27 -17.53
C PRO A 156 -13.89 7.44 -17.70
N ASP A 157 -14.67 7.27 -16.65
CA ASP A 157 -16.14 7.25 -16.69
C ASP A 157 -16.76 8.55 -16.14
N LEU A 158 -16.08 9.69 -16.32
CA LEU A 158 -16.60 10.97 -15.84
C LEU A 158 -17.81 11.37 -16.69
N VAL A 159 -18.95 11.68 -16.04
CA VAL A 159 -20.19 12.05 -16.74
C VAL A 159 -19.97 13.36 -17.52
N ASP A 160 -19.32 14.33 -16.89
CA ASP A 160 -19.04 15.64 -17.47
C ASP A 160 -17.55 15.79 -17.80
N ASN A 161 -17.15 15.40 -19.01
CA ASN A 161 -15.77 15.56 -19.49
C ASN A 161 -15.31 17.03 -19.60
N THR A 162 -16.23 17.99 -19.53
CA THR A 162 -15.94 19.43 -19.54
C THR A 162 -15.47 19.95 -18.19
N LYS A 163 -15.84 19.26 -17.10
CA LYS A 163 -15.51 19.68 -15.74
C LYS A 163 -14.19 19.05 -15.32
N VAL A 164 -13.18 19.90 -15.14
CA VAL A 164 -11.85 19.45 -14.73
C VAL A 164 -11.85 19.12 -13.23
N PRO A 165 -11.31 17.96 -12.82
CA PRO A 165 -11.12 17.64 -11.41
C PRO A 165 -10.25 18.70 -10.71
N THR A 166 -10.69 19.18 -9.55
CA THR A 166 -9.98 20.17 -8.75
C THR A 166 -9.28 19.52 -7.57
N TYR A 167 -8.29 20.20 -7.00
CA TYR A 167 -7.64 19.74 -5.78
C TYR A 167 -7.60 20.85 -4.73
N THR A 168 -7.64 20.44 -3.46
CA THR A 168 -7.53 21.32 -2.30
C THR A 168 -6.45 20.81 -1.35
N LEU A 169 -5.80 21.72 -0.64
CA LEU A 169 -4.76 21.40 0.34
C LEU A 169 -5.30 21.74 1.73
N GLU A 170 -5.44 20.72 2.58
CA GLU A 170 -5.88 20.85 3.97
C GLU A 170 -4.73 20.49 4.92
N LYS A 171 -4.61 21.20 6.05
CA LYS A 171 -3.65 20.84 7.08
C LYS A 171 -4.12 19.59 7.81
N ASP A 172 -3.23 18.63 8.00
CA ASP A 172 -3.55 17.40 8.73
C ASP A 172 -3.76 17.72 10.22
N LYS A 173 -4.94 17.40 10.77
CA LYS A 173 -5.26 17.64 12.19
C LYS A 173 -4.49 16.70 13.12
N ASP A 174 -4.09 15.53 12.61
CA ASP A 174 -3.36 14.52 13.40
C ASP A 174 -1.86 14.82 13.47
N SER A 175 -1.36 15.73 12.62
CA SER A 175 0.06 16.08 12.55
C SER A 175 0.38 17.23 13.49
N ASN A 176 0.72 16.89 14.74
CA ASN A 176 1.05 17.87 15.80
C ASN A 176 2.13 18.88 15.40
N ASN A 177 3.00 18.56 14.43
CA ASN A 177 4.13 19.41 14.04
C ASN A 177 3.93 20.15 12.70
N GLY A 178 2.78 19.99 12.04
CA GLY A 178 2.49 20.65 10.75
C GLY A 178 3.38 20.20 9.58
N GLU A 179 4.10 19.09 9.74
CA GLU A 179 5.03 18.53 8.74
C GLU A 179 4.30 17.88 7.56
N THR A 180 3.04 17.48 7.76
CA THR A 180 2.24 16.81 6.73
C THR A 180 0.97 17.59 6.41
N CYS A 181 0.61 17.58 5.12
CA CYS A 181 -0.60 18.17 4.56
C CYS A 181 -1.40 17.07 3.87
N ILE A 182 -2.72 17.23 3.80
CA ILE A 182 -3.61 16.34 3.07
C ILE A 182 -4.02 17.06 1.78
N ILE A 183 -3.68 16.47 0.64
CA ILE A 183 -4.19 16.89 -0.67
C ILE A 183 -5.46 16.10 -0.99
N LYS A 184 -6.57 16.79 -1.24
CA LYS A 184 -7.85 16.22 -1.62
C LYS A 184 -8.14 16.51 -3.09
N PHE A 185 -8.58 15.51 -3.83
CA PHE A 185 -8.96 15.58 -5.23
C PHE A 185 -10.47 15.42 -5.35
N HIS A 186 -11.09 16.33 -6.08
CA HIS A 186 -12.52 16.40 -6.32
C HIS A 186 -12.79 16.27 -7.81
N ALA A 187 -13.45 15.20 -8.24
CA ALA A 187 -13.79 14.98 -9.65
C ALA A 187 -15.28 15.18 -9.94
N GLY A 188 -16.15 14.88 -8.97
CA GLY A 188 -17.61 14.83 -9.17
C GLY A 188 -18.12 13.40 -9.39
N LEU A 189 -19.44 13.25 -9.44
CA LEU A 189 -20.11 11.96 -9.66
C LEU A 189 -19.64 11.31 -10.98
N PRO A 190 -19.43 9.98 -11.05
CA PRO A 190 -19.69 8.93 -10.07
C PRO A 190 -18.51 8.66 -9.11
N TYR A 191 -17.47 9.50 -9.15
CA TYR A 191 -16.25 9.26 -8.39
C TYR A 191 -16.30 9.90 -7.00
N GLU A 192 -15.81 9.16 -6.02
CA GLU A 192 -15.59 9.68 -4.67
C GLU A 192 -14.30 10.51 -4.62
N ASP A 193 -14.29 11.53 -3.76
CA ASP A 193 -13.12 12.34 -3.50
C ASP A 193 -12.00 11.51 -2.87
N ILE A 194 -10.77 11.69 -3.35
CA ILE A 194 -9.60 10.99 -2.82
C ILE A 194 -8.69 11.96 -2.09
N ALA A 195 -8.16 11.54 -0.95
CA ALA A 195 -7.20 12.30 -0.17
C ALA A 195 -5.87 11.55 -0.02
N PHE A 196 -4.75 12.27 -0.10
CA PHE A 196 -3.42 11.73 0.16
C PHE A 196 -2.68 12.58 1.19
N ARG A 197 -1.94 11.93 2.07
CA ARG A 197 -1.00 12.59 2.98
C ARG A 197 0.31 12.86 2.25
N ILE A 198 0.73 14.12 2.22
CA ILE A 198 1.95 14.61 1.61
C ILE A 198 2.76 15.44 2.60
N VAL A 199 4.03 15.69 2.32
CA VAL A 199 4.87 16.64 3.08
C VAL A 199 4.38 18.08 2.83
N ASN A 200 4.34 18.89 3.89
CA ASN A 200 3.96 20.29 3.85
C ASN A 200 5.18 21.19 3.56
N ASP A 201 5.66 21.14 2.32
CA ASP A 201 6.73 22.00 1.80
C ASP A 201 6.24 22.82 0.61
N ASP A 202 6.93 23.93 0.30
CA ASP A 202 6.58 24.80 -0.83
C ASP A 202 6.79 24.10 -2.19
N TRP A 203 5.78 24.18 -3.04
CA TRP A 203 5.83 23.59 -4.39
C TRP A 203 6.57 24.49 -5.37
N ASP A 204 7.34 23.87 -6.26
CA ASP A 204 7.94 24.53 -7.40
C ASP A 204 6.99 24.46 -8.61
N TYR A 205 6.35 25.59 -8.92
CA TYR A 205 5.44 25.73 -10.04
C TYR A 205 6.15 25.89 -11.41
N SER A 206 7.48 25.81 -11.44
CA SER A 206 8.23 25.96 -12.68
C SER A 206 8.08 24.74 -13.59
N HIS A 207 7.59 24.95 -14.81
CA HIS A 207 7.54 23.90 -15.84
C HIS A 207 8.91 23.30 -16.15
N LYS A 208 10.00 24.06 -15.98
CA LYS A 208 11.38 23.56 -16.16
C LYS A 208 11.75 22.49 -15.14
N ASN A 209 11.17 22.58 -13.94
CA ASN A 209 11.44 21.65 -12.85
C ASN A 209 10.42 20.50 -12.81
N GLY A 210 9.67 20.30 -13.88
CA GLY A 210 8.77 19.16 -14.05
C GLY A 210 7.38 19.36 -13.46
N PHE A 211 6.97 20.60 -13.17
CA PHE A 211 5.59 20.89 -12.77
C PHE A 211 4.62 20.64 -13.94
N LYS A 212 3.63 19.78 -13.71
CA LYS A 212 2.58 19.44 -14.67
C LYS A 212 1.26 19.31 -13.92
N CYS A 213 0.24 20.04 -14.37
CA CYS A 213 -1.14 19.91 -13.88
C CYS A 213 -2.06 19.95 -15.09
N THR A 214 -2.37 18.79 -15.65
CA THR A 214 -3.18 18.67 -16.88
C THR A 214 -4.20 17.55 -16.73
N PHE A 215 -5.41 17.77 -17.22
CA PHE A 215 -6.44 16.74 -17.30
C PHE A 215 -6.73 16.43 -18.77
N GLU A 216 -6.34 15.25 -19.22
CA GLU A 216 -6.47 14.83 -20.62
C GLU A 216 -6.91 13.36 -20.68
N GLY A 217 -7.88 13.05 -21.55
CA GLY A 217 -8.32 11.66 -21.77
C GLY A 217 -8.86 10.96 -20.52
N GLY A 218 -9.51 11.70 -19.62
CA GLY A 218 -9.99 11.17 -18.34
C GLY A 218 -8.86 10.90 -17.34
N ILE A 219 -7.65 11.41 -17.53
CA ILE A 219 -6.53 11.23 -16.60
C ILE A 219 -6.08 12.60 -16.09
N LEU A 220 -6.07 12.75 -14.77
CA LEU A 220 -5.48 13.89 -14.09
C LEU A 220 -4.01 13.60 -13.80
N HIS A 221 -3.12 14.35 -14.44
CA HIS A 221 -1.70 14.36 -14.16
C HIS A 221 -1.37 15.53 -13.25
N LEU A 222 -0.99 15.26 -12.01
CA LEU A 222 -0.45 16.25 -11.09
C LEU A 222 0.97 15.84 -10.65
N PHE A 223 1.95 16.50 -11.27
CA PHE A 223 3.37 16.33 -10.96
C PHE A 223 3.91 17.64 -10.39
N PHE A 224 4.54 17.55 -9.23
CA PHE A 224 5.24 18.68 -8.66
C PHE A 224 6.46 18.22 -7.88
N ASN A 225 7.44 19.09 -7.82
CA ASN A 225 8.61 18.95 -6.97
C ASN A 225 8.58 20.06 -5.93
N PHE A 226 9.21 19.82 -4.79
CA PHE A 226 9.40 20.81 -3.74
C PHE A 226 10.53 21.78 -4.10
N LYS A 227 10.35 23.05 -3.70
CA LYS A 227 11.38 24.07 -3.87
C LYS A 227 12.61 23.69 -3.05
N ARG A 228 13.76 23.71 -3.72
CA ARG A 228 15.05 23.52 -3.05
C ARG A 228 15.52 24.87 -2.52
N LEU A 229 15.54 25.03 -1.21
CA LEU A 229 16.15 26.20 -0.59
C LEU A 229 17.67 26.09 -0.75
N VAL A 230 18.23 26.92 -1.62
CA VAL A 230 19.67 27.07 -1.77
C VAL A 230 20.14 28.08 -0.73
N TYR A 231 20.91 27.61 0.26
CA TYR A 231 21.57 28.50 1.19
C TYR A 231 22.57 29.38 0.44
N ARG A 232 22.38 30.70 0.49
CA ARG A 232 23.28 31.70 -0.08
C ARG A 232 24.06 32.34 1.08
N ARG A 233 25.39 32.27 1.00
CA ARG A 233 26.32 32.79 2.01
C ARG A 233 26.63 34.26 1.77
#